data_AF-A3P146-F1
#
_entry.id   AF-A3P146-F1
#
_cell.length_a   1.000
_cell.length_b   1.000
_cell.length_c   1.000
_cell.angle_alpha   90.00
_cell.angle_beta   90.00
_cell.angle_gamma   90.00
#
_symmetry.space_group_name_H-M   'P 1'
#
loop_
_entity.id
_entity.type
_entity.pdbx_description
1 polymer ?
#
loop_
_entity_poly.entity_id
_entity_poly.type
_entity_poly.pdbx_seq_one_letter_code
_entity_poly.pdbx_strand_id
1 'polypeptide(L)'
;MKRSSTNVRARPCDRSPYALAHAAVTLAHAAMEACSARRVRARSTRLRRRRARQVSRLPKKLTMTESAPVFPHYSIEVDFPDLEAHRTGNAGVDYVHRFDSGVPGPRVMINALTHGNEVCGAIVVDALLKRGLRPRRGVLTVSFANVTAYERFDPARPDAARFVDQDFNRVWAPAVLDDLSQHSVELDRARAIRPFVDEADWLLDLHSMHERSAPLIVAGPLAKGTALALRIGAPATVIRDEGHPEGKRMRDYGGFGDPASAKNALLVECGQHWEARAVAVARDSTARFLMASGIVDERDLPADWFLPLATTMRIVQVTQPVVATSGDFRFADAYTGLEHFAEAGAVIGWSDGKPVTTPYPDCVLVMPSLRQLHPGVTVVRLGRVEREVAQRAARGTRGKC
;
A
#
# COMPACT_ATOMS: atom_id res chain seq x y z
N MET A 1 31.20 32.09 69.65
CA MET A 1 31.58 31.53 68.33
C MET A 1 32.61 32.44 67.68
N LYS A 2 33.75 31.84 67.28
CA LYS A 2 34.92 32.25 66.43
C LYS A 2 34.87 33.65 65.76
N ARG A 3 35.76 34.61 66.07
CA ARG A 3 37.15 34.90 65.55
C ARG A 3 37.22 35.04 64.02
N SER A 4 37.36 36.22 63.39
CA SER A 4 38.39 37.30 63.37
C SER A 4 39.56 37.08 62.38
N SER A 5 39.56 37.94 61.34
CA SER A 5 40.62 38.47 60.44
C SER A 5 42.08 38.01 60.58
N THR A 6 42.77 37.82 59.44
CA THR A 6 43.80 38.74 58.84
C THR A 6 44.62 38.04 57.75
N ASN A 7 45.20 38.85 56.86
CA ASN A 7 45.79 38.54 55.56
C ASN A 7 47.26 39.02 55.56
N VAL A 8 48.26 38.18 55.26
CA VAL A 8 49.66 38.60 54.94
C VAL A 8 50.32 37.63 53.94
N ARG A 9 51.14 38.25 53.06
CA ARG A 9 51.79 37.80 51.81
C ARG A 9 53.13 37.04 51.95
N ALA A 10 53.38 36.17 50.95
CA ALA A 10 54.61 35.89 50.15
C ALA A 10 55.89 35.36 50.86
N ARG A 11 56.73 34.42 50.37
CA ARG A 11 57.25 33.91 49.06
C ARG A 11 57.91 32.50 49.31
N PRO A 12 58.65 31.80 48.40
CA PRO A 12 58.65 31.67 46.92
C PRO A 12 58.63 30.20 46.38
N CYS A 13 58.30 30.06 45.09
CA CYS A 13 58.77 29.05 44.11
C CYS A 13 58.59 27.55 44.38
N ASP A 14 57.41 27.04 44.00
CA ASP A 14 57.25 25.67 43.52
C ASP A 14 57.83 25.55 42.09
N ARG A 15 58.75 24.61 41.88
CA ARG A 15 58.99 24.06 40.53
C ARG A 15 57.99 22.93 40.30
N SER A 16 56.86 23.28 39.67
CA SER A 16 55.92 22.28 39.15
C SER A 16 56.50 21.62 37.88
N PRO A 17 56.45 20.28 37.76
CA PRO A 17 56.96 19.53 36.60
C PRO A 17 56.14 19.74 35.31
N TYR A 18 55.10 20.58 35.33
CA TYR A 18 54.24 20.85 34.17
C TYR A 18 54.79 21.88 33.17
N ALA A 19 55.81 22.68 33.52
CA ALA A 19 56.38 23.68 32.61
C ALA A 19 57.44 23.12 31.63
N LEU A 20 58.02 21.95 31.91
CA LEU A 20 58.98 21.29 31.01
C LEU A 20 58.29 20.40 29.96
N ALA A 21 57.06 19.94 30.22
CA ALA A 21 56.30 19.12 29.28
C ALA A 21 55.68 19.95 28.13
N HIS A 22 55.32 21.22 28.36
CA HIS A 22 54.70 22.06 27.33
C HIS A 22 55.69 22.62 26.29
N ALA A 23 56.97 22.79 26.65
CA ALA A 23 58.02 23.21 25.71
C ALA A 23 58.45 22.07 24.76
N ALA A 24 58.40 20.82 25.21
CA ALA A 24 58.75 19.65 24.40
C ALA A 24 57.68 19.32 23.33
N VAL A 25 56.39 19.53 23.65
CA VAL A 25 55.28 19.26 22.71
C VAL A 25 55.20 20.30 21.58
N THR A 26 55.61 21.56 21.84
CA THR A 26 55.57 22.63 20.84
C THR A 26 56.71 22.53 19.81
N LEU A 27 57.89 22.03 20.22
CA LEU A 27 59.02 21.77 19.30
C LEU A 27 58.82 20.52 18.42
N ALA A 28 58.07 19.51 18.89
CA ALA A 28 57.74 18.32 18.11
C ALA A 28 56.73 18.59 16.98
N HIS A 29 55.78 19.52 17.19
CA HIS A 29 54.82 19.90 16.15
C HIS A 29 55.45 20.70 14.99
N ALA A 30 56.41 21.59 15.25
CA ALA A 30 57.08 22.37 14.20
C ALA A 30 58.03 21.52 13.32
N ALA A 31 58.58 20.42 13.85
CA ALA A 31 59.45 19.51 13.09
C ALA A 31 58.67 18.55 12.16
N MET A 32 57.42 18.20 12.48
CA MET A 32 56.60 17.30 11.65
C MET A 32 55.96 18.01 10.45
N GLU A 33 55.59 19.29 10.57
CA GLU A 33 55.04 20.06 9.43
C GLU A 33 56.11 20.36 8.35
N ALA A 34 57.39 20.54 8.73
CA ALA A 34 58.48 20.74 7.78
C ALA A 34 58.88 19.48 7.00
N CYS A 35 58.63 18.28 7.54
CA CYS A 35 58.92 17.01 6.86
C CYS A 35 57.79 16.60 5.87
N SER A 36 56.55 17.01 6.13
CA SER A 36 55.39 16.78 5.25
C SER A 36 55.43 17.65 3.98
N ALA A 37 55.85 18.92 4.09
CA ALA A 37 55.91 19.83 2.94
C ALA A 37 57.00 19.49 1.89
N ARG A 38 58.06 18.75 2.25
CA ARG A 38 59.11 18.31 1.30
C ARG A 38 58.79 17.01 0.55
N ARG A 39 57.85 16.17 1.00
CA ARG A 39 57.44 14.94 0.28
C ARG A 39 56.36 15.19 -0.78
N VAL A 40 55.65 16.32 -0.72
CA VAL A 40 54.58 16.67 -1.67
C VAL A 40 55.11 17.33 -2.96
N ARG A 41 56.29 17.98 -2.95
CA ARG A 41 56.87 18.61 -4.17
C ARG A 41 57.74 17.69 -5.05
N ALA A 42 58.05 16.47 -4.64
CA ALA A 42 58.89 15.54 -5.43
C ALA A 42 58.12 14.41 -6.15
N ARG A 43 56.82 14.24 -5.90
CA ARG A 43 55.96 13.27 -6.62
C ARG A 43 55.15 13.87 -7.77
N SER A 44 55.00 15.20 -7.86
CA SER A 44 54.20 15.86 -8.90
C SER A 44 54.91 16.01 -10.26
N THR A 45 56.23 15.83 -10.34
CA THR A 45 57.01 15.95 -11.59
C THR A 45 57.39 14.61 -12.24
N ARG A 46 57.19 13.46 -11.57
CA ARG A 46 57.40 12.12 -12.19
C ARG A 46 56.12 11.46 -12.74
N LEU A 47 54.93 11.91 -12.36
CA LEU A 47 53.67 11.36 -12.87
C LEU A 47 53.15 12.07 -14.14
N ARG A 48 53.74 13.21 -14.54
CA ARG A 48 53.34 13.95 -15.75
C ARG A 48 54.05 13.51 -17.04
N ARG A 49 55.05 12.62 -16.99
CA ARG A 49 55.78 12.12 -18.18
C ARG A 49 55.45 10.69 -18.62
N ARG A 50 54.60 9.94 -17.89
CA ARG A 50 54.10 8.62 -18.33
C ARG A 50 52.70 8.66 -18.98
N ARG A 51 52.04 9.82 -19.01
CA ARG A 51 50.70 10.00 -19.61
C ARG A 51 50.68 10.36 -21.11
N ALA A 52 51.83 10.37 -21.80
CA ALA A 52 51.92 10.77 -23.21
C ALA A 52 52.26 9.62 -24.19
N ARG A 53 52.33 8.36 -23.75
CA ARG A 53 52.58 7.21 -24.64
C ARG A 53 51.81 5.97 -24.21
N GLN A 54 50.48 6.03 -24.25
CA GLN A 54 49.63 4.84 -24.42
C GLN A 54 48.20 5.27 -24.78
N VAL A 55 48.07 5.98 -25.89
CA VAL A 55 46.78 6.20 -26.56
C VAL A 55 46.73 5.23 -27.73
N SER A 56 46.34 3.99 -27.48
CA SER A 56 45.81 3.09 -28.51
C SER A 56 45.19 1.87 -27.85
N ARG A 57 43.88 1.71 -28.05
CA ARG A 57 43.00 0.58 -27.68
C ARG A 57 42.46 0.60 -26.24
N LEU A 58 41.49 1.48 -26.01
CA LEU A 58 40.43 1.25 -25.03
C LEU A 58 39.50 0.14 -25.56
N PRO A 59 39.08 -0.85 -24.75
CA PRO A 59 37.97 -1.71 -25.12
C PRO A 59 36.70 -0.83 -25.20
N LYS A 60 35.88 -1.07 -26.23
CA LYS A 60 34.57 -0.42 -26.38
C LYS A 60 33.83 -0.56 -25.04
N LYS A 61 33.55 0.56 -24.36
CA LYS A 61 32.55 0.61 -23.29
C LYS A 61 31.27 0.07 -23.91
N LEU A 62 30.90 -1.15 -23.53
CA LEU A 62 29.54 -1.61 -23.67
C LEU A 62 28.74 -0.70 -22.75
N THR A 63 28.17 0.37 -23.29
CA THR A 63 27.08 1.08 -22.63
C THR A 63 25.94 0.08 -22.56
N MET A 64 25.89 -0.67 -21.46
CA MET A 64 24.66 -1.27 -20.99
C MET A 64 23.75 -0.09 -20.65
N THR A 65 23.00 0.38 -21.64
CA THR A 65 21.75 1.07 -21.36
C THR A 65 20.91 0.04 -20.61
N GLU A 66 20.86 0.17 -19.29
CA GLU A 66 19.91 -0.54 -18.45
C GLU A 66 18.54 -0.09 -18.94
N SER A 67 17.93 -0.91 -19.80
CA SER A 67 16.57 -0.68 -20.26
C SER A 67 15.70 -0.73 -19.02
N ALA A 68 14.95 0.35 -18.76
CA ALA A 68 13.93 0.34 -17.72
C ALA A 68 13.07 -0.94 -17.88
N PRO A 69 12.68 -1.60 -16.78
CA PRO A 69 11.87 -2.80 -16.87
C PRO A 69 10.64 -2.53 -17.72
N VAL A 70 10.48 -3.31 -18.79
CA VAL A 70 9.32 -3.22 -19.69
C VAL A 70 8.21 -4.03 -19.03
N PHE A 71 7.30 -3.33 -18.36
CA PHE A 71 6.11 -3.95 -17.80
C PHE A 71 5.11 -4.32 -18.90
N PRO A 72 4.31 -5.38 -18.73
CA PRO A 72 3.22 -5.66 -19.64
C PRO A 72 2.29 -4.44 -19.73
N HIS A 73 2.06 -3.99 -20.96
CA HIS A 73 1.08 -2.97 -21.26
C HIS A 73 -0.30 -3.64 -21.26
N TYR A 74 -1.14 -3.27 -20.31
CA TYR A 74 -2.52 -3.74 -20.28
C TYR A 74 -3.40 -2.80 -21.11
N SER A 75 -4.26 -3.38 -21.94
CA SER A 75 -5.24 -2.61 -22.71
C SER A 75 -6.33 -2.09 -21.78
N ILE A 76 -6.81 -0.88 -22.06
CA ILE A 76 -7.96 -0.31 -21.36
C ILE A 76 -9.22 -0.83 -22.05
N GLU A 77 -9.94 -1.73 -21.38
CA GLU A 77 -11.14 -2.40 -21.91
C GLU A 77 -12.45 -1.73 -21.45
N VAL A 78 -12.35 -0.69 -20.61
CA VAL A 78 -13.48 -0.06 -19.93
C VAL A 78 -13.43 1.45 -20.05
N ASP A 79 -14.60 2.07 -20.16
CA ASP A 79 -14.74 3.52 -20.14
C ASP A 79 -14.76 4.07 -18.72
N PHE A 80 -14.13 5.23 -18.56
CA PHE A 80 -14.11 5.98 -17.30
C PHE A 80 -15.37 6.87 -17.25
N PRO A 81 -16.26 6.71 -16.25
CA PRO A 81 -17.47 7.53 -16.16
C PRO A 81 -17.14 8.99 -15.88
N ASP A 82 -17.87 9.92 -16.51
CA ASP A 82 -17.84 11.32 -16.10
C ASP A 82 -18.53 11.45 -14.73
N LEU A 83 -17.75 11.85 -13.72
CA LEU A 83 -18.23 11.95 -12.34
C LEU A 83 -18.78 13.33 -11.99
N GLU A 84 -18.70 14.34 -12.88
CA GLU A 84 -19.13 15.70 -12.59
C GLU A 84 -20.60 15.76 -12.17
N ALA A 85 -21.45 14.94 -12.79
CA ALA A 85 -22.86 14.81 -12.42
C ALA A 85 -23.09 14.37 -10.96
N HIS A 86 -22.08 13.79 -10.30
CA HIS A 86 -22.10 13.33 -8.93
C HIS A 86 -21.28 14.20 -7.97
N ARG A 87 -20.70 15.33 -8.44
CA ARG A 87 -19.86 16.23 -7.63
C ARG A 87 -20.62 16.73 -6.41
N THR A 88 -21.76 17.37 -6.61
CA THR A 88 -22.59 17.86 -5.51
C THR A 88 -23.37 16.70 -4.89
N GLY A 89 -22.79 16.12 -3.83
CA GLY A 89 -23.45 15.13 -2.99
C GLY A 89 -24.57 15.71 -2.14
N ASN A 90 -25.34 14.85 -1.47
CA ASN A 90 -26.39 15.26 -0.53
C ASN A 90 -25.94 15.23 0.94
N ALA A 91 -24.64 15.07 1.19
CA ALA A 91 -24.07 14.87 2.52
C ALA A 91 -23.12 16.00 2.97
N GLY A 92 -23.05 17.12 2.23
CA GLY A 92 -22.20 18.28 2.56
C GLY A 92 -20.71 18.11 2.25
N VAL A 93 -20.32 17.00 1.63
CA VAL A 93 -18.97 16.73 1.12
C VAL A 93 -19.07 16.28 -0.33
N ASP A 94 -18.31 16.90 -1.22
CA ASP A 94 -18.33 16.58 -2.64
C ASP A 94 -18.06 15.09 -2.88
N TYR A 95 -18.78 14.53 -3.85
CA TYR A 95 -18.71 13.12 -4.25
C TYR A 95 -19.05 12.10 -3.15
N VAL A 96 -19.72 12.53 -2.08
CA VAL A 96 -20.28 11.65 -1.06
C VAL A 96 -21.80 11.75 -1.07
N HIS A 97 -22.45 10.60 -1.25
CA HIS A 97 -23.91 10.49 -1.29
C HIS A 97 -24.38 9.56 -0.19
N ARG A 98 -25.37 10.01 0.59
CA ARG A 98 -25.89 9.31 1.76
C ARG A 98 -27.40 9.20 1.69
N PHE A 99 -27.92 8.00 1.89
CA PHE A 99 -29.34 7.70 1.84
C PHE A 99 -29.76 7.01 3.14
N ASP A 100 -30.62 7.64 3.92
CA ASP A 100 -31.20 7.09 5.13
C ASP A 100 -32.61 6.55 4.80
N SER A 101 -32.91 5.32 5.20
CA SER A 101 -34.23 4.73 4.98
C SER A 101 -35.26 5.17 6.02
N GLY A 102 -34.85 5.79 7.14
CA GLY A 102 -35.68 6.09 8.30
C GLY A 102 -36.10 4.86 9.12
N VAL A 103 -35.64 3.66 8.73
CA VAL A 103 -35.93 2.39 9.41
C VAL A 103 -34.66 1.90 10.08
N PRO A 104 -34.67 1.49 11.36
CA PRO A 104 -33.47 0.99 12.03
C PRO A 104 -32.76 -0.14 11.26
N GLY A 105 -31.44 0.00 11.12
CA GLY A 105 -30.58 -0.94 10.40
C GLY A 105 -29.12 -0.47 10.41
N PRO A 106 -28.19 -1.26 9.83
CA PRO A 106 -26.78 -0.92 9.84
C PRO A 106 -26.47 0.26 8.92
N ARG A 107 -25.39 0.98 9.22
CA ARG A 107 -24.81 2.01 8.35
C ARG A 107 -23.73 1.38 7.50
N VAL A 108 -23.90 1.45 6.20
CA VAL A 108 -23.07 0.72 5.23
C VAL A 108 -22.45 1.69 4.26
N MET A 109 -21.14 1.57 4.03
CA MET A 109 -20.39 2.41 3.11
C MET A 109 -19.79 1.60 1.96
N ILE A 110 -20.01 2.04 0.73
CA ILE A 110 -19.29 1.57 -0.46
C ILE A 110 -18.36 2.68 -0.91
N ASN A 111 -17.06 2.43 -0.85
CA ASN A 111 -16.04 3.37 -1.26
C ASN A 111 -15.41 2.93 -2.59
N ALA A 112 -15.29 3.88 -3.51
CA ALA A 112 -14.57 3.73 -4.77
C ALA A 112 -13.47 4.78 -4.87
N LEU A 113 -12.52 4.56 -5.80
CA LEU A 113 -11.42 5.48 -6.09
C LEU A 113 -10.57 5.82 -4.87
N THR A 114 -10.25 4.83 -4.02
CA THR A 114 -9.14 5.00 -3.08
C THR A 114 -7.86 5.38 -3.86
N HIS A 115 -7.65 4.75 -5.02
CA HIS A 115 -6.69 5.20 -6.02
C HIS A 115 -7.42 5.64 -7.31
N GLY A 116 -6.91 6.68 -7.96
CA GLY A 116 -7.60 7.31 -9.10
C GLY A 116 -7.59 6.48 -10.39
N ASN A 117 -6.64 5.55 -10.55
CA ASN A 117 -6.55 4.66 -11.72
C ASN A 117 -7.37 3.36 -11.58
N GLU A 118 -8.09 3.18 -10.47
CA GLU A 118 -8.85 1.97 -10.13
C GLU A 118 -10.35 2.12 -10.42
N VAL A 119 -10.68 2.16 -11.72
CA VAL A 119 -11.99 2.63 -12.22
C VAL A 119 -13.17 1.70 -11.93
N CYS A 120 -12.93 0.41 -11.66
CA CYS A 120 -14.01 -0.57 -11.49
C CYS A 120 -15.01 -0.18 -10.40
N GLY A 121 -14.53 0.37 -9.28
CA GLY A 121 -15.38 0.88 -8.21
C GLY A 121 -16.20 2.11 -8.63
N ALA A 122 -15.61 3.03 -9.40
CA ALA A 122 -16.29 4.23 -9.89
C ALA A 122 -17.48 3.87 -10.80
N ILE A 123 -17.28 2.90 -11.70
CA ILE A 123 -18.34 2.39 -12.59
C ILE A 123 -19.51 1.82 -11.77
N VAL A 124 -19.21 1.07 -10.70
CA VAL A 124 -20.25 0.48 -9.84
C VAL A 124 -21.00 1.57 -9.07
N VAL A 125 -20.31 2.52 -8.45
CA VAL A 125 -20.95 3.59 -7.67
C VAL A 125 -21.77 4.51 -8.58
N ASP A 126 -21.26 4.88 -9.76
CA ASP A 126 -22.01 5.61 -10.78
C ASP A 126 -23.31 4.88 -11.15
N ALA A 127 -23.23 3.57 -11.40
CA ALA A 127 -24.40 2.76 -11.72
C ALA A 127 -25.42 2.69 -10.58
N LEU A 128 -24.97 2.60 -9.31
CA LEU A 128 -25.86 2.64 -8.14
C LEU A 128 -26.60 3.98 -8.05
N LEU A 129 -25.89 5.09 -8.26
CA LEU A 129 -26.45 6.45 -8.20
C LEU A 129 -27.43 6.70 -9.35
N LYS A 130 -27.08 6.35 -10.59
CA LYS A 130 -27.96 6.47 -11.76
C LYS A 130 -29.24 5.65 -11.63
N ARG A 131 -29.18 4.50 -10.96
CA ARG A 131 -30.38 3.67 -10.67
C ARG A 131 -31.20 4.20 -9.50
N GLY A 132 -30.68 5.16 -8.74
CA GLY A 132 -31.34 5.68 -7.55
C GLY A 132 -31.53 4.63 -6.46
N LEU A 133 -30.57 3.70 -6.27
CA LEU A 133 -30.66 2.69 -5.22
C LEU A 133 -30.89 3.35 -3.85
N ARG A 134 -31.84 2.83 -3.07
CA ARG A 134 -32.11 3.27 -1.70
C ARG A 134 -32.11 2.09 -0.75
N PRO A 135 -31.56 2.25 0.47
CA PRO A 135 -31.65 1.20 1.47
C PRO A 135 -33.11 1.04 1.93
N ARG A 136 -33.50 -0.20 2.21
CA ARG A 136 -34.77 -0.57 2.86
C ARG A 136 -34.72 -0.37 4.37
N ARG A 137 -33.53 -0.48 4.96
CA ARG A 137 -33.24 -0.32 6.38
C ARG A 137 -31.83 0.24 6.57
N GLY A 138 -31.64 1.05 7.61
CA GLY A 138 -30.36 1.67 7.91
C GLY A 138 -29.98 2.74 6.90
N VAL A 139 -28.66 2.89 6.69
CA VAL A 139 -28.09 3.97 5.87
C VAL A 139 -27.14 3.38 4.85
N LEU A 140 -27.25 3.85 3.60
CA LEU A 140 -26.27 3.60 2.56
C LEU A 140 -25.49 4.89 2.28
N THR A 141 -24.18 4.85 2.47
CA THR A 141 -23.25 5.87 1.99
C THR A 141 -22.46 5.32 0.82
N VAL A 142 -22.33 6.09 -0.26
CA VAL A 142 -21.43 5.78 -1.37
C VAL A 142 -20.50 6.97 -1.61
N SER A 143 -19.25 6.69 -1.95
CA SER A 143 -18.24 7.73 -2.15
C SER A 143 -17.34 7.45 -3.35
N PHE A 144 -16.94 8.53 -4.02
CA PHE A 144 -15.75 8.57 -4.85
C PHE A 144 -14.66 9.28 -4.05
N ALA A 145 -13.67 8.54 -3.54
CA ALA A 145 -12.70 9.05 -2.58
C ALA A 145 -11.71 10.02 -3.22
N ASN A 146 -10.85 9.57 -4.13
CA ASN A 146 -9.76 10.38 -4.67
C ASN A 146 -10.07 10.86 -6.11
N VAL A 147 -11.11 11.69 -6.25
CA VAL A 147 -11.52 12.22 -7.56
C VAL A 147 -10.42 13.09 -8.19
N THR A 148 -9.64 13.82 -7.38
CA THR A 148 -8.52 14.62 -7.88
C THR A 148 -7.44 13.76 -8.55
N ALA A 149 -7.16 12.54 -8.05
CA ALA A 149 -6.27 11.61 -8.73
C ALA A 149 -6.93 11.00 -9.99
N TYR A 150 -8.22 10.67 -9.91
CA TYR A 150 -9.00 10.14 -11.03
C TYR A 150 -9.05 11.09 -12.24
N GLU A 151 -9.28 12.38 -12.00
CA GLU A 151 -9.33 13.42 -13.05
C GLU A 151 -7.97 13.61 -13.77
N ARG A 152 -6.88 13.06 -13.23
CA ARG A 152 -5.54 13.08 -13.86
C ARG A 152 -5.27 11.89 -14.77
N PHE A 153 -6.23 10.99 -14.94
CA PHE A 153 -6.03 9.80 -15.76
C PHE A 153 -5.63 10.14 -17.20
N ASP A 154 -4.46 9.65 -17.58
CA ASP A 154 -3.87 9.78 -18.92
C ASP A 154 -3.67 8.35 -19.46
N PRO A 155 -4.38 7.92 -20.52
CA PRO A 155 -4.20 6.58 -21.09
C PRO A 155 -2.77 6.25 -21.50
N ALA A 156 -1.94 7.27 -21.77
CA ALA A 156 -0.52 7.07 -22.08
C ALA A 156 0.34 6.85 -20.82
N ARG A 157 -0.13 7.25 -19.64
CA ARG A 157 0.55 7.12 -18.34
C ARG A 157 -0.46 6.78 -17.22
N PRO A 158 -1.16 5.64 -17.32
CA PRO A 158 -2.34 5.39 -16.48
C PRO A 158 -1.99 5.20 -15.00
N ASP A 159 -0.79 4.68 -14.70
CA ASP A 159 -0.30 4.51 -13.32
C ASP A 159 -0.02 5.85 -12.62
N ALA A 160 0.17 6.96 -13.37
CA ALA A 160 0.40 8.29 -12.78
C ALA A 160 -0.85 8.87 -12.09
N ALA A 161 -2.03 8.30 -12.34
CA ALA A 161 -3.28 8.69 -11.71
C ALA A 161 -3.60 7.86 -10.45
N ARG A 162 -2.66 7.05 -9.95
CA ARG A 162 -2.85 6.28 -8.70
C ARG A 162 -3.17 7.21 -7.52
N PHE A 163 -2.39 8.26 -7.36
CA PHE A 163 -2.55 9.31 -6.35
C PHE A 163 -1.91 10.61 -6.83
N VAL A 164 -2.12 11.70 -6.09
CA VAL A 164 -1.54 13.01 -6.34
C VAL A 164 -0.23 13.21 -5.59
N ASP A 165 -0.26 13.19 -4.27
CA ASP A 165 0.91 13.46 -3.43
C ASP A 165 1.43 12.19 -2.74
N GLN A 166 0.51 11.36 -2.23
CA GLN A 166 0.84 10.11 -1.54
C GLN A 166 -0.29 9.09 -1.63
N ASP A 167 -0.02 7.83 -1.30
CA ASP A 167 -1.02 6.77 -1.34
C ASP A 167 -2.15 7.02 -0.30
N PHE A 168 -3.37 7.27 -0.79
CA PHE A 168 -4.57 7.52 0.04
C PHE A 168 -4.86 6.38 1.01
N ASN A 169 -4.46 5.16 0.68
CA ASN A 169 -4.62 3.98 1.52
C ASN A 169 -3.45 3.80 2.51
N ARG A 170 -2.68 4.85 2.80
CA ARG A 170 -1.65 4.88 3.86
C ARG A 170 -1.88 5.94 4.92
N VAL A 171 -2.81 6.86 4.71
CA VAL A 171 -2.97 8.06 5.56
C VAL A 171 -3.94 7.87 6.75
N TRP A 172 -4.48 6.67 6.97
CA TRP A 172 -5.59 6.45 7.91
C TRP A 172 -5.19 6.22 9.36
N ALA A 173 -3.95 6.51 9.75
CA ALA A 173 -3.58 6.46 11.15
C ALA A 173 -4.17 7.69 11.88
N PRO A 174 -4.79 7.55 13.08
CA PRO A 174 -5.32 8.71 13.81
C PRO A 174 -4.28 9.82 13.98
N ALA A 175 -3.04 9.48 14.36
CA ALA A 175 -1.96 10.45 14.50
C ALA A 175 -1.62 11.23 13.21
N VAL A 176 -1.86 10.64 12.03
CA VAL A 176 -1.67 11.30 10.73
C VAL A 176 -2.88 12.17 10.39
N LEU A 177 -4.10 11.65 10.56
CA LEU A 177 -5.34 12.38 10.32
C LEU A 177 -5.51 13.59 11.24
N ASP A 178 -5.09 13.47 12.50
CA ASP A 178 -5.24 14.49 13.55
C ASP A 178 -4.14 15.57 13.49
N ASP A 179 -3.02 15.33 12.79
CA ASP A 179 -1.93 16.31 12.65
C ASP A 179 -2.25 17.37 11.59
N LEU A 180 -2.97 18.42 12.00
CA LEU A 180 -3.38 19.54 11.14
C LEU A 180 -2.22 20.38 10.59
N SER A 181 -0.96 20.11 10.95
CA SER A 181 0.20 20.78 10.35
C SER A 181 0.63 20.14 9.02
N GLN A 182 0.22 18.89 8.78
CA GLN A 182 0.51 18.17 7.54
C GLN A 182 -0.65 18.31 6.56
N HIS A 183 -0.31 18.51 5.29
CA HIS A 183 -1.25 18.64 4.18
C HIS A 183 -0.78 17.87 2.96
N SER A 184 -1.75 17.29 2.27
CA SER A 184 -1.64 16.70 0.93
C SER A 184 -3.06 16.54 0.41
N VAL A 185 -3.22 16.43 -0.91
CA VAL A 185 -4.53 16.19 -1.53
C VAL A 185 -5.21 14.97 -0.89
N GLU A 186 -4.47 13.88 -0.69
CA GLU A 186 -5.02 12.67 -0.06
C GLU A 186 -5.37 12.85 1.41
N LEU A 187 -4.53 13.51 2.19
CA LEU A 187 -4.77 13.68 3.63
C LEU A 187 -5.96 14.61 3.90
N ASP A 188 -6.06 15.72 3.16
CA ASP A 188 -7.18 16.64 3.29
C ASP A 188 -8.48 15.97 2.83
N ARG A 189 -8.43 15.17 1.77
CA ARG A 189 -9.58 14.38 1.33
C ARG A 189 -9.97 13.30 2.33
N ALA A 190 -9.01 12.58 2.92
CA ALA A 190 -9.26 11.57 3.94
C ALA A 190 -9.96 12.19 5.16
N ARG A 191 -9.51 13.38 5.61
CA ARG A 191 -10.18 14.14 6.68
C ARG A 191 -11.61 14.54 6.31
N ALA A 192 -11.85 14.98 5.08
CA ALA A 192 -13.19 15.36 4.63
C ALA A 192 -14.17 14.18 4.64
N ILE A 193 -13.73 12.98 4.25
CA ILE A 193 -14.61 11.79 4.23
C ILE A 193 -14.61 11.00 5.55
N ARG A 194 -13.67 11.26 6.46
CA ARG A 194 -13.50 10.56 7.73
C ARG A 194 -14.80 10.42 8.54
N PRO A 195 -15.69 11.43 8.66
CA PRO A 195 -16.94 11.27 9.41
C PRO A 195 -17.82 10.12 8.90
N PHE A 196 -17.87 9.89 7.58
CA PHE A 196 -18.65 8.81 7.00
C PHE A 196 -18.02 7.44 7.27
N VAL A 197 -16.69 7.37 7.28
CA VAL A 197 -15.93 6.16 7.64
C VAL A 197 -16.08 5.86 9.13
N ASP A 198 -16.04 6.88 9.98
CA ASP A 198 -16.28 6.80 11.43
C ASP A 198 -17.72 6.38 11.76
N GLU A 199 -18.68 6.63 10.89
CA GLU A 199 -20.06 6.19 11.09
C GLU A 199 -20.37 4.82 10.49
N ALA A 200 -19.62 4.36 9.49
CA ALA A 200 -19.89 3.08 8.86
C ALA A 200 -19.74 1.92 9.86
N ASP A 201 -20.79 1.11 9.96
CA ASP A 201 -20.72 -0.17 10.66
C ASP A 201 -20.03 -1.20 9.76
N TRP A 202 -20.36 -1.16 8.46
CA TRP A 202 -19.78 -2.02 7.43
C TRP A 202 -19.20 -1.17 6.29
N LEU A 203 -17.95 -1.42 5.90
CA LEU A 203 -17.28 -0.72 4.79
C LEU A 203 -16.78 -1.71 3.73
N LEU A 204 -17.11 -1.45 2.47
CA LEU A 204 -16.51 -2.11 1.32
C LEU A 204 -15.67 -1.09 0.55
N ASP A 205 -14.37 -1.33 0.47
CA ASP A 205 -13.43 -0.53 -0.31
C ASP A 205 -13.10 -1.30 -1.60
N LEU A 206 -13.57 -0.78 -2.74
CA LEU A 206 -13.39 -1.41 -4.05
C LEU A 206 -12.06 -0.97 -4.66
N HIS A 207 -11.17 -1.95 -4.86
CA HIS A 207 -9.85 -1.79 -5.45
C HIS A 207 -9.69 -2.66 -6.69
N SER A 208 -8.58 -2.44 -7.38
CA SER A 208 -8.05 -3.32 -8.42
C SER A 208 -6.53 -3.30 -8.37
N MET A 209 -5.89 -4.20 -9.10
CA MET A 209 -4.46 -4.46 -9.03
C MET A 209 -3.73 -3.96 -10.28
N HIS A 210 -2.49 -3.54 -10.06
CA HIS A 210 -1.56 -3.20 -11.13
C HIS A 210 -1.32 -4.37 -12.08
N GLU A 211 -0.95 -5.53 -11.52
CA GLU A 211 -0.76 -6.75 -12.29
C GLU A 211 -2.07 -7.50 -12.48
N ARG A 212 -2.16 -8.24 -13.58
CA ARG A 212 -3.19 -9.27 -13.73
C ARG A 212 -3.01 -10.28 -12.60
N SER A 213 -4.06 -10.46 -11.82
CA SER A 213 -4.20 -11.48 -10.78
C SER A 213 -5.65 -11.97 -10.75
N ALA A 214 -5.86 -13.17 -10.21
CA ALA A 214 -7.21 -13.56 -9.79
C ALA A 214 -7.71 -12.62 -8.67
N PRO A 215 -9.03 -12.31 -8.64
CA PRO A 215 -9.58 -11.39 -7.66
C PRO A 215 -9.55 -11.99 -6.25
N LEU A 216 -9.41 -11.13 -5.25
CA LEU A 216 -9.29 -11.53 -3.85
C LEU A 216 -9.91 -10.51 -2.88
N ILE A 217 -10.22 -10.98 -1.68
CA ILE A 217 -10.65 -10.14 -0.55
C ILE A 217 -9.45 -9.95 0.37
N VAL A 218 -9.15 -8.72 0.77
CA VAL A 218 -8.29 -8.43 1.92
C VAL A 218 -9.18 -8.18 3.14
N ALA A 219 -9.20 -9.15 4.05
CA ALA A 219 -10.11 -9.17 5.20
C ALA A 219 -9.48 -8.63 6.50
N GLY A 220 -8.20 -8.24 6.45
CA GLY A 220 -7.45 -7.89 7.65
C GLY A 220 -7.07 -9.10 8.51
N PRO A 221 -6.43 -8.87 9.67
CA PRO A 221 -5.93 -9.96 10.49
C PRO A 221 -7.00 -10.60 11.38
N LEU A 222 -8.16 -9.94 11.57
CA LEU A 222 -9.15 -10.34 12.57
C LEU A 222 -10.14 -11.39 12.04
N ALA A 223 -10.58 -12.29 12.94
CA ALA A 223 -11.56 -13.34 12.61
C ALA A 223 -12.88 -12.77 12.07
N LYS A 224 -13.33 -11.60 12.54
CA LYS A 224 -14.55 -10.94 12.07
C LYS A 224 -14.50 -10.60 10.57
N GLY A 225 -13.35 -10.18 10.06
CA GLY A 225 -13.18 -9.88 8.64
C GLY A 225 -13.28 -11.15 7.80
N THR A 226 -12.63 -12.23 8.23
CA THR A 226 -12.72 -13.54 7.56
C THR A 226 -14.15 -14.08 7.59
N ALA A 227 -14.86 -13.95 8.71
CA ALA A 227 -16.26 -14.38 8.83
C ALA A 227 -17.18 -13.59 7.87
N LEU A 228 -16.96 -12.28 7.74
CA LEU A 228 -17.68 -11.45 6.78
C LEU A 228 -17.37 -11.84 5.33
N ALA A 229 -16.10 -12.07 4.99
CA ALA A 229 -15.69 -12.51 3.66
C ALA A 229 -16.36 -13.85 3.29
N LEU A 230 -16.40 -14.82 4.21
CA LEU A 230 -17.09 -16.09 4.03
C LEU A 230 -18.62 -15.93 3.87
N ARG A 231 -19.22 -14.97 4.58
CA ARG A 231 -20.65 -14.65 4.46
C ARG A 231 -21.01 -14.08 3.09
N ILE A 232 -20.15 -13.22 2.54
CA ILE A 232 -20.34 -12.61 1.21
C ILE A 232 -20.09 -13.65 0.12
N GLY A 233 -19.02 -14.43 0.28
CA GLY A 233 -18.75 -15.59 -0.54
C GLY A 233 -17.96 -15.34 -1.82
N ALA A 234 -17.69 -14.08 -2.18
CA ALA A 234 -16.93 -13.75 -3.39
C ALA A 234 -16.15 -12.45 -3.21
N PRO A 235 -14.95 -12.32 -3.80
CA PRO A 235 -14.16 -13.35 -4.50
C PRO A 235 -13.77 -14.58 -3.64
N ALA A 236 -13.38 -15.68 -4.30
CA ALA A 236 -13.16 -16.97 -3.64
C ALA A 236 -11.89 -17.05 -2.77
N THR A 237 -10.96 -16.11 -2.89
CA THR A 237 -9.74 -16.10 -2.08
C THR A 237 -9.78 -14.96 -1.07
N VAL A 238 -9.55 -15.29 0.21
CA VAL A 238 -9.53 -14.36 1.33
C VAL A 238 -8.11 -14.27 1.87
N ILE A 239 -7.53 -13.08 1.84
CA ILE A 239 -6.22 -12.76 2.40
C ILE A 239 -6.41 -12.16 3.79
N ARG A 240 -5.81 -12.80 4.79
CA ARG A 240 -5.62 -12.25 6.13
C ARG A 240 -4.24 -11.62 6.21
N ASP A 241 -4.21 -10.30 6.32
CA ASP A 241 -2.98 -9.49 6.27
C ASP A 241 -2.98 -8.46 7.40
N GLU A 242 -1.86 -8.35 8.10
CA GLU A 242 -1.70 -7.43 9.24
C GLU A 242 -1.66 -5.97 8.83
N GLY A 243 -1.33 -5.68 7.57
CA GLY A 243 -1.31 -4.33 7.03
C GLY A 243 -0.02 -3.95 6.32
N HIS A 244 0.17 -2.64 6.14
CA HIS A 244 1.34 -2.09 5.49
C HIS A 244 2.21 -1.33 6.49
N PRO A 245 3.53 -1.58 6.54
CA PRO A 245 4.43 -0.80 7.40
C PRO A 245 4.50 0.69 7.01
N GLU A 246 4.23 1.02 5.75
CA GLU A 246 4.24 2.40 5.23
C GLU A 246 3.05 3.25 5.70
N GLY A 247 2.01 2.64 6.26
CA GLY A 247 0.84 3.39 6.72
C GLY A 247 -0.42 2.55 6.84
N LYS A 248 -1.38 3.08 7.59
CA LYS A 248 -2.64 2.41 7.88
C LYS A 248 -3.60 2.58 6.70
N ARG A 249 -4.24 1.47 6.29
CA ARG A 249 -5.28 1.46 5.25
C ARG A 249 -6.63 1.89 5.81
N MET A 250 -7.52 2.37 4.95
CA MET A 250 -8.88 2.74 5.34
C MET A 250 -9.61 1.57 6.01
N ARG A 251 -9.48 0.35 5.46
CA ARG A 251 -10.10 -0.85 6.03
C ARG A 251 -9.58 -1.18 7.44
N ASP A 252 -8.35 -0.80 7.76
CA ASP A 252 -7.69 -1.10 9.05
C ASP A 252 -8.02 -0.05 10.14
N TYR A 253 -8.71 1.04 9.77
CA TYR A 253 -8.91 2.21 10.61
C TYR A 253 -10.00 2.02 11.68
N GLY A 254 -9.78 2.63 12.84
CA GLY A 254 -10.73 2.71 13.94
C GLY A 254 -11.31 1.34 14.34
N GLY A 255 -12.64 1.28 14.45
CA GLY A 255 -13.35 0.08 14.86
C GLY A 255 -13.19 -1.11 13.90
N PHE A 256 -12.80 -0.90 12.64
CA PHE A 256 -12.57 -2.02 11.72
C PHE A 256 -11.35 -2.85 12.11
N GLY A 257 -10.32 -2.20 12.66
CA GLY A 257 -9.10 -2.84 13.18
C GLY A 257 -9.18 -3.27 14.64
N ASP A 258 -10.29 -3.01 15.33
CA ASP A 258 -10.48 -3.33 16.75
C ASP A 258 -11.27 -4.64 16.93
N PRO A 259 -10.71 -5.69 17.58
CA PRO A 259 -11.41 -6.94 17.84
C PRO A 259 -12.64 -6.80 18.75
N ALA A 260 -12.72 -5.76 19.59
CA ALA A 260 -13.88 -5.50 20.46
C ALA A 260 -15.03 -4.79 19.74
N SER A 261 -14.76 -4.17 18.59
CA SER A 261 -15.78 -3.45 17.82
C SER A 261 -16.55 -4.38 16.89
N ALA A 262 -17.88 -4.21 16.85
CA ALA A 262 -18.75 -4.90 15.90
C ALA A 262 -18.58 -4.43 14.44
N LYS A 263 -17.90 -3.29 14.22
CA LYS A 263 -17.67 -2.74 12.88
C LYS A 263 -16.80 -3.67 12.05
N ASN A 264 -16.99 -3.67 10.74
CA ASN A 264 -16.23 -4.52 9.85
C ASN A 264 -15.94 -3.86 8.50
N ALA A 265 -14.82 -4.20 7.89
CA ALA A 265 -14.45 -3.66 6.60
C ALA A 265 -13.74 -4.71 5.76
N LEU A 266 -14.06 -4.73 4.46
CA LEU A 266 -13.35 -5.50 3.46
C LEU A 266 -12.79 -4.57 2.40
N LEU A 267 -11.61 -4.90 1.92
CA LEU A 267 -11.09 -4.39 0.66
C LEU A 267 -11.18 -5.53 -0.36
N VAL A 268 -11.66 -5.24 -1.57
CA VAL A 268 -11.69 -6.23 -2.66
C VAL A 268 -10.79 -5.78 -3.79
N GLU A 269 -9.83 -6.63 -4.11
CA GLU A 269 -8.98 -6.49 -5.29
C GLU A 269 -9.68 -7.18 -6.47
N CYS A 270 -10.29 -6.39 -7.35
CA CYS A 270 -11.24 -6.91 -8.34
C CYS A 270 -10.59 -7.61 -9.55
N GLY A 271 -9.26 -7.59 -9.66
CA GLY A 271 -8.52 -7.99 -10.86
C GLY A 271 -7.66 -6.84 -11.37
N GLN A 272 -7.24 -6.87 -12.63
CA GLN A 272 -6.44 -5.78 -13.20
C GLN A 272 -7.28 -4.51 -13.41
N HIS A 273 -6.70 -3.34 -13.15
CA HIS A 273 -7.36 -2.02 -13.15
C HIS A 273 -8.34 -1.72 -14.31
N TRP A 274 -8.00 -2.12 -15.53
CA TRP A 274 -8.65 -1.64 -16.75
C TRP A 274 -9.35 -2.75 -17.53
N GLU A 275 -9.46 -3.95 -16.96
CA GLU A 275 -10.13 -5.08 -17.60
C GLU A 275 -11.63 -5.09 -17.27
N ALA A 276 -12.45 -5.48 -18.25
CA ALA A 276 -13.89 -5.58 -18.07
C ALA A 276 -14.28 -6.56 -16.93
N ARG A 277 -13.45 -7.59 -16.70
CA ARG A 277 -13.66 -8.54 -15.61
C ARG A 277 -13.58 -7.90 -14.23
N ALA A 278 -12.77 -6.85 -14.04
CA ALA A 278 -12.68 -6.16 -12.75
C ALA A 278 -13.98 -5.46 -12.40
N VAL A 279 -14.67 -4.90 -13.40
CA VAL A 279 -16.02 -4.32 -13.23
C VAL A 279 -17.03 -5.39 -12.85
N ALA A 280 -16.99 -6.56 -13.50
CA ALA A 280 -17.88 -7.67 -13.17
C ALA A 280 -17.69 -8.16 -11.72
N VAL A 281 -16.44 -8.28 -11.26
CA VAL A 281 -16.11 -8.65 -9.88
C VAL A 281 -16.55 -7.56 -8.89
N ALA A 282 -16.33 -6.28 -9.22
CA ALA A 282 -16.76 -5.16 -8.37
C ALA A 282 -18.29 -5.17 -8.19
N ARG A 283 -19.06 -5.37 -9.28
CA ARG A 283 -20.52 -5.52 -9.25
C ARG A 283 -20.98 -6.66 -8.35
N ASP A 284 -20.40 -7.85 -8.53
CA ASP A 284 -20.74 -9.04 -7.74
C ASP A 284 -20.43 -8.83 -6.26
N SER A 285 -19.25 -8.30 -5.96
CA SER A 285 -18.80 -8.02 -4.58
C SER A 285 -19.70 -7.00 -3.90
N THR A 286 -20.04 -5.90 -4.59
CA THR A 286 -20.95 -4.87 -4.08
C THR A 286 -22.36 -5.42 -3.85
N ALA A 287 -22.92 -6.16 -4.82
CA ALA A 287 -24.25 -6.74 -4.70
C ALA A 287 -24.35 -7.68 -3.49
N ARG A 288 -23.38 -8.60 -3.36
CA ARG A 288 -23.34 -9.56 -2.24
C ARG A 288 -23.06 -8.88 -0.91
N PHE A 289 -22.21 -7.85 -0.86
CA PHE A 289 -21.95 -7.09 0.35
C PHE A 289 -23.20 -6.33 0.83
N LEU A 290 -23.90 -5.65 -0.09
CA LEU A 290 -25.15 -4.95 0.21
C LEU A 290 -26.23 -5.92 0.70
N MET A 291 -26.42 -7.07 0.03
CA MET A 291 -27.33 -8.12 0.50
C MET A 291 -26.92 -8.68 1.87
N ALA A 292 -25.63 -8.98 2.06
CA ALA A 292 -25.12 -9.51 3.32
C ALA A 292 -25.29 -8.50 4.46
N SER A 293 -25.25 -7.20 4.21
CA SER A 293 -25.53 -6.19 5.23
C SER A 293 -27.02 -6.13 5.64
N GLY A 294 -27.92 -6.63 4.78
CA GLY A 294 -29.36 -6.63 5.00
C GLY A 294 -30.06 -5.29 4.72
N ILE A 295 -29.34 -4.29 4.20
CA ILE A 295 -29.93 -2.98 3.87
C ILE A 295 -30.75 -3.00 2.57
N VAL A 296 -30.56 -4.00 1.70
CA VAL A 296 -31.33 -4.22 0.46
C VAL A 296 -31.72 -5.70 0.32
N ASP A 297 -32.73 -5.96 -0.50
CA ASP A 297 -33.11 -7.30 -0.95
C ASP A 297 -32.47 -7.59 -2.33
N GLU A 298 -32.38 -8.86 -2.72
CA GLU A 298 -31.83 -9.28 -4.03
C GLU A 298 -32.51 -8.58 -5.22
N ARG A 299 -33.83 -8.40 -5.15
CA ARG A 299 -34.64 -7.74 -6.19
C ARG A 299 -34.32 -6.25 -6.41
N ASP A 300 -33.67 -5.60 -5.44
CA ASP A 300 -33.29 -4.19 -5.56
C ASP A 300 -32.00 -4.03 -6.39
N LEU A 301 -31.28 -5.14 -6.61
CA LEU A 301 -30.00 -5.19 -7.32
C LEU A 301 -30.19 -5.77 -8.75
N PRO A 302 -29.34 -5.40 -9.71
CA PRO A 302 -29.38 -6.00 -11.05
C PRO A 302 -29.04 -7.48 -11.00
N ALA A 303 -29.85 -8.32 -11.65
CA ALA A 303 -29.62 -9.75 -11.70
C ALA A 303 -28.30 -10.13 -12.41
N ASP A 304 -27.87 -9.31 -13.37
CA ASP A 304 -26.62 -9.47 -14.12
C ASP A 304 -25.37 -9.03 -13.33
N TRP A 305 -25.52 -8.53 -12.10
CA TRP A 305 -24.38 -8.24 -11.23
C TRP A 305 -23.84 -9.47 -10.52
N PHE A 306 -24.59 -10.56 -10.43
CA PHE A 306 -24.18 -11.76 -9.70
C PHE A 306 -23.41 -12.73 -10.61
N LEU A 307 -22.14 -12.94 -10.28
CA LEU A 307 -21.31 -13.98 -10.89
C LEU A 307 -21.57 -15.35 -10.26
N PRO A 308 -21.27 -16.46 -10.96
CA PRO A 308 -21.29 -17.79 -10.35
C PRO A 308 -20.35 -17.86 -9.13
N LEU A 309 -20.87 -18.37 -8.00
CA LEU A 309 -20.04 -18.63 -6.83
C LEU A 309 -19.09 -19.80 -7.07
N ALA A 310 -17.89 -19.70 -6.52
CA ALA A 310 -16.98 -20.83 -6.46
C ALA A 310 -17.55 -21.93 -5.54
N THR A 311 -17.12 -23.18 -5.72
CA THR A 311 -17.53 -24.26 -4.80
C THR A 311 -16.78 -24.19 -3.47
N THR A 312 -15.66 -23.49 -3.42
CA THR A 312 -14.74 -23.43 -2.29
C THR A 312 -14.18 -22.03 -2.18
N MET A 313 -14.07 -21.52 -0.95
CA MET A 313 -13.26 -20.36 -0.62
C MET A 313 -11.96 -20.77 0.03
N ARG A 314 -10.86 -20.12 -0.36
CA ARG A 314 -9.53 -20.33 0.22
C ARG A 314 -9.17 -19.17 1.14
N ILE A 315 -8.72 -19.50 2.35
CA ILE A 315 -8.20 -18.51 3.30
C ILE A 315 -6.69 -18.62 3.34
N VAL A 316 -6.01 -17.52 3.03
CA VAL A 316 -4.55 -17.39 3.03
C VAL A 316 -4.15 -16.39 4.10
N GLN A 317 -3.34 -16.84 5.06
CA GLN A 317 -2.74 -15.98 6.07
C GLN A 317 -1.38 -15.49 5.57
N VAL A 318 -1.22 -14.18 5.39
CA VAL A 318 0.10 -13.57 5.11
C VAL A 318 1.00 -13.82 6.30
N THR A 319 2.21 -14.32 6.04
CA THR A 319 3.22 -14.55 7.08
C THR A 319 4.33 -13.51 7.04
N GLN A 320 4.73 -13.06 5.85
CA GLN A 320 5.83 -12.12 5.69
C GLN A 320 5.81 -11.40 4.34
N PRO A 321 6.26 -10.15 4.28
CA PRO A 321 6.60 -9.48 3.03
C PRO A 321 7.98 -9.94 2.53
N VAL A 322 8.16 -9.93 1.21
CA VAL A 322 9.48 -9.86 0.57
C VAL A 322 9.69 -8.40 0.19
N VAL A 323 10.69 -7.78 0.80
CA VAL A 323 10.99 -6.35 0.62
C VAL A 323 12.23 -6.21 -0.25
N ALA A 324 12.14 -5.39 -1.30
CA ALA A 324 13.29 -5.10 -2.15
C ALA A 324 14.33 -4.27 -1.39
N THR A 325 15.58 -4.70 -1.43
CA THR A 325 16.73 -3.97 -0.84
C THR A 325 17.39 -3.02 -1.85
N SER A 326 17.14 -3.23 -3.14
CA SER A 326 17.67 -2.44 -4.25
C SER A 326 16.71 -2.50 -5.46
N GLY A 327 17.10 -1.88 -6.57
CA GLY A 327 16.43 -2.07 -7.87
C GLY A 327 16.77 -3.38 -8.57
N ASP A 328 17.73 -4.16 -8.06
CA ASP A 328 18.09 -5.47 -8.61
C ASP A 328 17.19 -6.56 -8.01
N PHE A 329 15.95 -6.60 -8.49
CA PHE A 329 15.01 -7.67 -8.18
C PHE A 329 14.40 -8.24 -9.45
N ARG A 330 14.30 -9.56 -9.53
CA ARG A 330 13.57 -10.25 -10.61
C ARG A 330 12.84 -11.48 -10.08
N PHE A 331 11.62 -11.69 -10.56
CA PHE A 331 10.90 -12.95 -10.32
C PHE A 331 11.47 -14.10 -11.15
N ALA A 332 11.27 -15.32 -10.67
CA ALA A 332 11.68 -16.54 -11.36
C ALA A 332 10.75 -16.98 -12.48
N ASP A 333 9.51 -16.50 -12.46
CA ASP A 333 8.51 -16.75 -13.49
C ASP A 333 7.62 -15.50 -13.64
N ALA A 334 6.69 -15.55 -14.59
CA ALA A 334 5.66 -14.54 -14.82
C ALA A 334 4.52 -14.66 -13.80
N TYR A 335 4.83 -14.50 -12.52
CA TYR A 335 3.85 -14.59 -11.45
C TYR A 335 2.78 -13.50 -11.57
N THR A 336 1.54 -13.94 -11.43
CA THR A 336 0.31 -13.13 -11.46
C THR A 336 -0.33 -13.03 -10.08
N GLY A 337 0.10 -13.84 -9.12
CA GLY A 337 -0.46 -13.89 -7.77
C GLY A 337 -1.34 -15.12 -7.56
N LEU A 338 -1.39 -15.54 -6.29
CA LEU A 338 -2.05 -16.73 -5.77
C LEU A 338 -1.46 -18.07 -6.24
N GLU A 339 -0.27 -18.07 -6.84
CA GLU A 339 0.48 -19.29 -7.11
C GLU A 339 0.75 -20.02 -5.78
N HIS A 340 0.42 -21.31 -5.74
CA HIS A 340 0.56 -22.17 -4.57
C HIS A 340 1.70 -23.15 -4.78
N PHE A 341 2.66 -23.11 -3.87
CA PHE A 341 3.82 -23.98 -3.82
C PHE A 341 3.60 -24.99 -2.70
N ALA A 342 3.36 -26.25 -3.08
CA ALA A 342 3.15 -27.34 -2.12
C ALA A 342 4.38 -27.55 -1.22
N GLU A 343 5.59 -27.42 -1.78
CA GLU A 343 6.85 -27.65 -1.07
C GLU A 343 7.59 -26.34 -0.71
N ALA A 344 8.41 -26.41 0.33
CA ALA A 344 9.36 -25.35 0.67
C ALA A 344 10.57 -25.35 -0.28
N GLY A 345 11.26 -24.21 -0.34
CA GLY A 345 12.55 -24.09 -1.04
C GLY A 345 12.46 -23.75 -2.53
N ALA A 346 11.26 -23.56 -3.09
CA ALA A 346 11.10 -23.12 -4.46
C ALA A 346 11.68 -21.71 -4.62
N VAL A 347 12.58 -21.51 -5.59
CA VAL A 347 13.13 -20.18 -5.90
C VAL A 347 12.07 -19.38 -6.65
N ILE A 348 11.59 -18.30 -6.03
CA ILE A 348 10.56 -17.42 -6.59
C ILE A 348 11.17 -16.15 -7.21
N GLY A 349 12.46 -15.92 -7.02
CA GLY A 349 13.12 -14.76 -7.59
C GLY A 349 14.53 -14.58 -7.04
N TRP A 350 15.12 -13.46 -7.40
CA TRP A 350 16.43 -13.04 -6.93
C TRP A 350 16.40 -11.57 -6.53
N SER A 351 17.01 -11.25 -5.40
CA SER A 351 17.26 -9.88 -4.93
C SER A 351 18.77 -9.71 -4.74
N ASP A 352 19.39 -8.78 -5.44
CA ASP A 352 20.86 -8.58 -5.43
C ASP A 352 21.64 -9.89 -5.71
N GLY A 353 21.15 -10.66 -6.70
CA GLY A 353 21.68 -11.98 -7.05
C GLY A 353 21.44 -13.10 -6.02
N LYS A 354 20.86 -12.83 -4.85
CA LYS A 354 20.54 -13.84 -3.83
C LYS A 354 19.16 -14.46 -4.09
N PRO A 355 19.03 -15.80 -4.04
CA PRO A 355 17.74 -16.44 -4.26
C PRO A 355 16.76 -16.08 -3.15
N VAL A 356 15.54 -15.73 -3.54
CA VAL A 356 14.37 -15.63 -2.67
C VAL A 356 13.59 -16.92 -2.82
N THR A 357 13.32 -17.62 -1.71
CA THR A 357 12.70 -18.95 -1.72
C THR A 357 11.42 -19.00 -0.91
N THR A 358 10.52 -19.92 -1.24
CA THR A 358 9.39 -20.25 -0.36
C THR A 358 9.92 -20.82 0.96
N PRO A 359 9.62 -20.21 2.12
CA PRO A 359 10.23 -20.61 3.39
C PRO A 359 9.57 -21.85 4.01
N TYR A 360 8.43 -22.29 3.47
CA TYR A 360 7.64 -23.40 4.02
C TYR A 360 6.74 -24.03 2.94
N PRO A 361 6.21 -25.26 3.17
CA PRO A 361 5.20 -25.87 2.30
C PRO A 361 3.87 -25.11 2.38
N ASP A 362 3.04 -25.26 1.35
CA ASP A 362 1.79 -24.53 1.14
C ASP A 362 1.94 -23.01 1.13
N CYS A 363 3.04 -22.54 0.53
CA CYS A 363 3.31 -21.12 0.37
C CYS A 363 2.53 -20.55 -0.82
N VAL A 364 1.93 -19.39 -0.63
CA VAL A 364 1.17 -18.68 -1.66
C VAL A 364 1.81 -17.32 -1.90
N LEU A 365 2.03 -16.96 -3.17
CA LEU A 365 2.43 -15.60 -3.53
C LEU A 365 1.19 -14.70 -3.55
N VAL A 366 1.25 -13.55 -2.91
CA VAL A 366 0.13 -12.60 -2.87
C VAL A 366 0.58 -11.27 -3.44
N MET A 367 -0.09 -10.87 -4.53
CA MET A 367 0.10 -9.59 -5.23
C MET A 367 1.57 -9.28 -5.56
N PRO A 368 2.27 -10.16 -6.33
CA PRO A 368 3.61 -9.85 -6.80
C PRO A 368 3.57 -8.64 -7.76
N SER A 369 4.45 -7.65 -7.57
CA SER A 369 4.64 -6.56 -8.54
C SER A 369 6.03 -5.94 -8.42
N LEU A 370 6.56 -5.51 -9.57
CA LEU A 370 7.79 -4.72 -9.66
C LEU A 370 7.55 -3.30 -10.19
N ARG A 371 6.29 -2.89 -10.42
CA ARG A 371 5.99 -1.56 -11.00
C ARG A 371 6.47 -0.40 -10.16
N GLN A 372 6.51 -0.58 -8.85
CA GLN A 372 6.94 0.42 -7.89
C GLN A 372 8.30 0.07 -7.28
N LEU A 373 9.12 -0.73 -7.98
CA LEU A 373 10.38 -1.26 -7.45
C LEU A 373 11.34 -0.13 -7.07
N HIS A 374 11.53 0.05 -5.77
CA HIS A 374 12.60 0.82 -5.16
C HIS A 374 12.96 0.21 -3.80
N PRO A 375 14.11 0.56 -3.19
CA PRO A 375 14.46 0.06 -1.87
C PRO A 375 13.34 0.34 -0.85
N GLY A 376 12.97 -0.68 -0.07
CA GLY A 376 11.98 -0.59 1.00
C GLY A 376 10.56 -1.01 0.61
N VAL A 377 10.25 -1.18 -0.68
CA VAL A 377 8.89 -1.63 -1.09
C VAL A 377 8.73 -3.14 -0.93
N THR A 378 7.51 -3.54 -0.57
CA THR A 378 7.12 -4.95 -0.65
C THR A 378 6.85 -5.31 -2.11
N VAL A 379 7.63 -6.25 -2.66
CA VAL A 379 7.46 -6.72 -4.05
C VAL A 379 6.53 -7.91 -4.16
N VAL A 380 6.40 -8.71 -3.09
CA VAL A 380 5.43 -9.79 -2.98
C VAL A 380 5.19 -10.11 -1.50
N ARG A 381 3.98 -10.55 -1.15
CA ARG A 381 3.71 -11.13 0.17
C ARG A 381 3.71 -12.64 0.06
N LEU A 382 4.30 -13.31 1.05
CA LEU A 382 4.17 -14.76 1.20
C LEU A 382 3.04 -15.04 2.19
N GLY A 383 2.13 -15.91 1.79
CA GLY A 383 1.06 -16.42 2.61
C GLY A 383 1.13 -17.92 2.79
N ARG A 384 0.39 -18.44 3.76
CA ARG A 384 0.14 -19.87 3.94
C ARG A 384 -1.35 -20.12 3.77
N VAL A 385 -1.71 -21.19 3.06
CA VAL A 385 -3.09 -21.66 3.05
C VAL A 385 -3.46 -22.10 4.47
N GLU A 386 -4.38 -21.36 5.12
CA GLU A 386 -4.85 -21.68 6.46
C GLU A 386 -5.92 -22.77 6.40
N ARG A 387 -6.89 -22.60 5.49
CA ARG A 387 -7.95 -23.58 5.23
C ARG A 387 -8.68 -23.30 3.93
N GLU A 388 -9.36 -24.33 3.44
CA GLU A 388 -10.37 -24.24 2.39
C GLU A 388 -11.76 -24.50 2.98
N VAL A 389 -12.75 -23.73 2.54
CA VAL A 389 -14.11 -23.76 3.07
C VAL A 389 -15.06 -24.01 1.92
N ALA A 390 -15.76 -25.15 1.92
CA ALA A 390 -16.79 -25.42 0.93
C ALA A 390 -17.91 -24.37 1.01
N GLN A 391 -18.22 -23.73 -0.12
CA GLN A 391 -19.38 -22.87 -0.23
C GLN A 391 -20.62 -23.74 -0.40
N ARG A 392 -21.60 -23.52 0.47
CA ARG A 392 -22.93 -24.10 0.23
C ARG A 392 -23.51 -23.38 -0.97
N ALA A 393 -23.79 -24.10 -2.06
CA ALA A 393 -24.58 -23.56 -3.15
C ALA A 393 -25.84 -22.93 -2.55
N ALA A 394 -26.10 -21.66 -2.86
CA ALA A 394 -27.35 -21.02 -2.49
C ALA A 394 -28.46 -21.93 -3.06
N ARG A 395 -29.23 -22.57 -2.18
CA ARG A 395 -30.38 -23.36 -2.61
C ARG A 395 -31.30 -22.39 -3.33
N GLY A 396 -31.31 -22.44 -4.65
CA GLY A 396 -32.31 -21.74 -5.43
C GLY A 396 -33.67 -22.22 -4.95
N THR A 397 -34.41 -21.36 -4.24
CA THR A 397 -35.84 -21.50 -4.08
C THR A 397 -36.47 -21.27 -5.45
N ARG A 398 -36.37 -22.28 -6.32
CA ARG A 398 -37.36 -22.49 -7.38
C ARG A 398 -38.63 -22.90 -6.66
N GLY A 399 -39.40 -21.90 -6.22
CA GLY A 399 -40.79 -22.09 -5.87
C GLY A 399 -41.49 -22.70 -7.09
N LYS A 400 -41.90 -23.96 -6.96
CA LYS A 400 -43.00 -24.48 -7.76
C LYS A 400 -44.25 -23.76 -7.26
N CYS A 401 -44.77 -22.84 -8.05
CA CYS A 401 -46.20 -22.55 -8.13
C CYS A 401 -46.60 -22.72 -9.59
#